data_AF-A0A6J6T7M6-F1
#
_entry.id   AF-A0A6J6T7M6-F1
#
_cell.length_a   1.000
_cell.length_b   1.000
_cell.length_c   1.000
_cell.angle_alpha   90.00
_cell.angle_beta   90.00
_cell.angle_gamma   90.00
#
_symmetry.space_group_name_H-M   'P 1'
#
loop_
_entity.id
_entity.type
_entity.pdbx_description
1 polymer ?
#
loop_
_entity_poly.entity_id
_entity_poly.type
_entity_poly.pdbx_seq_one_letter_code
_entity_poly.pdbx_strand_id
1 'polypeptide(L)' 'MTRTQRESLGYMHPGRVDVISAGSLVLSRIMRATGAAEFVASESDILDGMAWSLV' A
#
# COMPACT_ATOMS: atom_id res chain seq x y z
N MET A 1 11.56 -11.89 -6.13
CA MET A 1 10.48 -11.77 -7.13
C MET A 1 10.90 -10.77 -8.20
N THR A 2 10.89 -11.18 -9.47
CA THR A 2 11.22 -10.31 -10.61
C THR A 2 10.07 -9.36 -10.93
N ARG A 3 10.31 -8.38 -11.82
CA ARG A 3 9.27 -7.46 -12.31
C ARG A 3 8.13 -8.22 -12.98
N THR A 4 8.45 -9.10 -13.93
CA THR A 4 7.47 -9.90 -14.68
C THR A 4 6.64 -10.82 -13.77
N GLN A 5 7.28 -11.41 -12.76
CA GLN A 5 6.56 -12.21 -11.75
C GLN A 5 5.56 -11.36 -10.97
N ARG A 6 5.90 -10.10 -10.61
CA ARG A 6 4.94 -9.18 -9.95
C ARG A 6 3.77 -8.83 -10.86
N GLU A 7 4.08 -8.51 -12.11
CA GLU A 7 3.09 -8.11 -13.11
C GLU A 7 2.09 -9.23 -13.42
N SER A 8 2.49 -10.50 -13.30
CA SER A 8 1.59 -11.64 -13.47
C SER A 8 0.60 -11.89 -12.33
N LEU A 9 0.70 -11.15 -11.22
CA LEU A 9 -0.21 -11.31 -10.08
C LEU A 9 -1.54 -10.61 -10.42
N GLY A 10 -2.67 -11.33 -10.38
CA GLY A 10 -3.98 -10.80 -10.80
C GLY A 10 -4.48 -9.58 -10.03
N TYR A 11 -3.97 -9.33 -8.83
CA TYR A 11 -4.28 -8.13 -8.02
C TYR A 11 -3.31 -6.95 -8.26
N MET A 12 -2.26 -7.13 -9.07
CA MET A 12 -1.23 -6.12 -9.26
C MET A 12 -1.67 -5.10 -10.31
N HIS A 13 -1.99 -3.89 -9.87
CA HIS A 13 -2.24 -2.79 -10.79
C HIS A 13 -0.95 -2.46 -11.60
N PRO A 14 -1.01 -2.30 -12.94
CA PRO A 14 0.17 -2.07 -13.79
C PRO A 14 1.05 -0.91 -13.31
N GLY A 15 0.42 0.20 -12.89
CA GLY A 15 1.12 1.38 -12.34
C GLY A 15 1.80 1.17 -10.98
N ARG A 16 1.67 0.00 -10.35
CA ARG A 16 2.26 -0.32 -9.03
C ARG A 16 3.40 -1.35 -9.09
N VAL A 17 3.56 -2.06 -10.22
CA VAL A 17 4.55 -3.15 -10.40
C VAL A 17 5.97 -2.73 -10.02
N ASP A 18 6.36 -1.51 -10.39
CA ASP A 18 7.72 -1.01 -10.23
C ASP A 18 8.00 -0.42 -8.84
N VAL A 19 6.95 0.01 -8.12
CA VAL A 19 7.07 0.75 -6.85
C VAL A 19 6.62 -0.02 -5.62
N ILE A 20 5.88 -1.13 -5.78
CA ILE A 20 5.30 -1.87 -4.66
C ILE A 20 6.35 -2.33 -3.63
N SER A 21 7.52 -2.78 -4.10
CA SER A 21 8.62 -3.21 -3.22
C SER A 21 9.15 -2.07 -2.34
N ALA A 22 9.26 -0.86 -2.89
CA ALA A 22 9.70 0.31 -2.13
C ALA A 22 8.67 0.70 -1.06
N GLY A 23 7.38 0.68 -1.41
CA GLY A 23 6.28 0.90 -0.47
C GLY A 23 6.29 -0.11 0.68
N SER A 24 6.48 -1.41 0.38
CA SER A 24 6.59 -2.46 1.41
C SER A 24 7.78 -2.25 2.35
N LEU A 25 8.91 -1.74 1.85
CA LEU A 25 10.06 -1.41 2.68
C LEU A 25 9.74 -0.25 3.64
N VAL A 26 9.08 0.80 3.17
CA VAL A 26 8.65 1.92 4.02
C VAL A 26 7.71 1.43 5.12
N LEU A 27 6.69 0.63 4.77
CA LEU A 27 5.79 0.02 5.75
C LEU A 27 6.56 -0.80 6.79
N SER A 28 7.49 -1.66 6.36
CA SER A 28 8.33 -2.46 7.26
C SER A 28 9.12 -1.59 8.26
N ARG A 29 9.63 -0.42 7.81
CA ARG A 29 10.34 0.51 8.70
C ARG A 29 9.40 1.19 9.68
N ILE A 30 8.18 1.54 9.28
CA ILE A 30 7.13 2.10 10.15
C ILE A 30 6.72 1.08 11.21
N MET A 31 6.45 -0.17 10.84
CA MET A 31 6.09 -1.23 11.78
C MET A 31 7.18 -1.40 12.85
N ARG A 32 8.46 -1.43 12.45
CA ARG A 32 9.57 -1.52 13.42
C ARG A 32 9.70 -0.26 14.29
N ALA A 33 9.52 0.92 13.72
CA ALA A 33 9.67 2.19 14.45
C ALA A 33 8.55 2.40 15.49
N THR A 34 7.35 1.92 15.20
CA THR A 34 6.17 2.05 16.07
C THR A 34 6.06 0.90 17.07
N GLY A 35 6.71 -0.24 16.81
CA GLY A 35 6.53 -1.45 17.61
C GLY A 35 5.19 -2.16 17.37
N ALA A 36 4.46 -1.77 16.31
CA ALA A 36 3.19 -2.38 15.96
C ALA A 36 3.38 -3.86 15.56
N ALA A 37 2.53 -4.74 16.10
CA ALA A 37 2.53 -6.16 15.77
C ALA A 37 1.76 -6.46 14.47
N GLU A 38 0.75 -5.65 14.16
CA GLU A 38 -0.13 -5.80 13.01
C GLU A 38 -0.61 -4.44 12.49
N PHE A 39 -1.18 -4.44 11.30
CA PHE A 39 -1.82 -3.27 10.70
C PHE A 39 -3.11 -3.68 10.01
N VAL A 40 -4.04 -2.73 9.90
CA VAL A 40 -5.29 -2.90 9.14
C VAL A 40 -5.17 -2.11 7.84
N ALA A 41 -5.42 -2.76 6.72
CA ALA A 41 -5.57 -2.09 5.43
C ALA A 41 -7.00 -1.56 5.29
N SER A 42 -7.14 -0.25 5.07
CA SER A 42 -8.43 0.41 4.81
C SER A 42 -8.56 0.70 3.33
N GLU A 43 -9.71 0.39 2.74
CA GLU A 43 -10.09 0.83 1.39
C GLU A 43 -10.50 2.30 1.36
N SER A 44 -10.91 2.86 2.50
CA SER A 44 -11.16 4.29 2.61
C SER A 44 -9.86 5.06 2.76
N ASP A 45 -9.71 6.11 1.95
CA ASP A 45 -8.52 6.94 1.91
C ASP A 45 -8.83 8.44 1.99
N ILE A 46 -7.87 9.27 1.59
CA ILE A 46 -7.99 10.73 1.63
C ILE A 46 -9.17 11.25 0.79
N LEU A 47 -9.55 10.55 -0.28
CA LEU A 47 -10.67 10.96 -1.14
C LEU A 47 -12.00 10.84 -0.41
N ASP A 48 -12.20 9.78 0.39
CA ASP A 48 -13.39 9.64 1.24
C ASP A 48 -13.45 10.76 2.28
N GLY A 49 -12.32 11.09 2.90
CA GLY A 49 -12.23 12.20 3.85
C GLY A 49 -12.55 13.55 3.22
N MET A 50 -12.08 13.78 1.99
CA MET A 50 -12.41 14.99 1.22
C MET A 50 -13.91 15.05 0.90
N ALA A 51 -14.49 13.95 0.42
CA ALA A 51 -15.92 13.88 0.12
C ALA A 51 -16.78 14.13 1.38
N TRP A 52 -16.40 13.53 2.51
CA TRP A 52 -17.09 13.72 3.80
C TRP A 52 -17.02 15.16 4.31
N SER A 53 -15.93 15.89 4.04
CA SER A 53 -15.77 17.28 4.49
C SER A 53 -16.68 18.30 3.77
N LEU A 54 -17.38 17.88 2.71
CA LEU A 54 -18.27 18.75 1.92
C LEU A 54 -19.73 18.76 2.41
N VAL A 55 -20.06 17.97 3.43
CA VAL A 55 -21.42 17.76 3.94
C VAL A 55 -21.64 18.39 5.30
#